data_AF-A0A2D7NKP3-F1
#
_entry.id   AF-A0A2D7NKP3-F1
#
_cell.length_a   1.000
_cell.length_b   1.000
_cell.length_c   1.000
_cell.angle_alpha   90.00
_cell.angle_beta   90.00
_cell.angle_gamma   90.00
#
_symmetry.space_group_name_H-M   'P 1'
#
loop_
_entity.id
_entity.type
_entity.pdbx_description
1 polymer ?
#
loop_
_entity_poly.entity_id
_entity_poly.type
_entity_poly.pdbx_seq_one_letter_code
_entity_poly.pdbx_strand_id
1 'polypeptide(L)'
;MAIPVHKGNRGEMEARKVLEAMGLEIHRTGYEGKFQGASDLVLVEDGELKRVDFEVKRTESFRINQYLAQATAAANRSGGIPRILWRRNQADWVSIGWLKDDQEYARAILRGACSAS
;
A
#
# COMPACT_ATOMS: atom_id res chain seq x y z
N MET A 1 14.42 16.12 -18.71
CA MET A 1 13.57 16.71 -17.66
C MET A 1 13.91 16.00 -16.36
N ALA A 2 14.54 16.67 -15.39
CA ALA A 2 14.93 16.03 -14.14
C ALA A 2 13.69 15.84 -13.25
N ILE A 3 13.37 14.59 -12.92
CA ILE A 3 12.31 14.25 -11.97
C ILE A 3 12.81 14.65 -10.58
N PRO A 4 12.08 15.46 -9.80
CA PRO A 4 12.55 15.87 -8.48
C PRO A 4 12.65 14.64 -7.56
N VAL A 5 13.87 14.24 -7.22
CA VAL A 5 14.25 13.01 -6.49
C VAL A 5 13.77 13.00 -5.02
N HIS A 6 13.03 14.02 -4.57
CA HIS A 6 12.70 14.22 -3.14
C HIS A 6 11.21 14.43 -2.82
N LYS A 7 10.34 14.60 -3.81
CA LYS A 7 8.89 14.73 -3.56
C LYS A 7 8.25 13.33 -3.43
N GLY A 8 8.02 12.88 -2.20
CA GLY A 8 7.35 11.60 -1.89
C GLY A 8 8.04 10.80 -0.78
N ASN A 9 9.37 10.83 -0.77
CA ASN A 9 10.24 10.00 0.06
C ASN A 9 9.93 10.04 1.58
N ARG A 10 9.57 11.21 2.12
CA ARG A 10 9.22 11.34 3.55
C ARG A 10 7.95 10.58 3.91
N GLY A 11 6.92 10.66 3.07
CA GLY A 11 5.66 9.95 3.31
C GLY A 11 5.86 8.44 3.24
N GLU A 12 6.59 7.96 2.23
CA GLU A 12 6.95 6.54 2.08
C GLU A 12 7.71 6.01 3.30
N MET A 13 8.73 6.73 3.76
CA MET A 13 9.54 6.32 4.91
C MET A 13 8.74 6.31 6.21
N GLU A 14 7.84 7.28 6.40
CA GLU A 14 6.96 7.32 7.56
C GLU A 14 5.93 6.18 7.54
N ALA A 15 5.33 5.89 6.38
CA ALA A 15 4.40 4.77 6.22
C ALA A 15 5.10 3.43 6.44
N ARG A 16 6.28 3.25 5.83
CA ARG A 16 7.10 2.04 5.98
C ARG A 16 7.42 1.75 7.45
N LYS A 17 7.90 2.75 8.20
CA LYS A 17 8.20 2.58 9.63
C LYS A 17 7.00 2.13 10.45
N VAL A 18 5.81 2.64 10.13
CA VAL A 18 4.57 2.24 10.82
C VAL A 18 4.24 0.78 10.52
N LEU A 19 4.36 0.35 9.26
CA LEU A 19 4.10 -1.04 8.87
C LEU A 19 5.16 -2.00 9.44
N GLU A 20 6.44 -1.65 9.39
CA GLU A 20 7.52 -2.45 9.99
C GLU A 20 7.37 -2.58 11.50
N ALA A 21 6.90 -1.53 12.19
CA ALA A 21 6.60 -1.60 13.62
C ALA A 21 5.43 -2.55 13.96
N MET A 22 4.60 -2.90 12.96
CA MET A 22 3.56 -3.94 13.08
C MET A 22 4.09 -5.35 12.79
N GLY A 23 5.40 -5.49 12.49
CA GLY A 23 6.03 -6.76 12.16
C GLY A 23 5.91 -7.17 10.69
N LEU A 24 5.48 -6.25 9.81
CA LEU A 24 5.33 -6.52 8.38
C LEU A 24 6.64 -6.28 7.61
N GLU A 25 6.98 -7.20 6.71
CA GLU A 25 8.11 -7.02 5.79
C GLU A 25 7.72 -6.14 4.60
N ILE A 26 8.33 -4.95 4.51
CA ILE A 26 7.98 -3.94 3.51
C ILE A 26 9.18 -3.58 2.63
N HIS A 27 9.02 -3.75 1.32
CA HIS A 27 10.01 -3.36 0.32
C HIS A 27 9.66 -2.01 -0.32
N ARG A 28 10.68 -1.19 -0.61
CA ARG A 28 10.54 0.05 -1.37
C ARG A 28 10.93 -0.18 -2.82
N THR A 29 10.06 0.17 -3.73
CA THR A 29 10.22 0.01 -5.19
C THR A 29 10.81 1.26 -5.84
N GLY A 30 10.57 2.44 -5.27
CA GLY A 30 11.04 3.74 -5.81
C GLY A 30 12.57 3.93 -5.82
N TYR A 31 13.33 3.14 -5.04
CA TYR A 31 14.80 3.21 -5.00
C TYR A 31 15.50 2.31 -6.04
N GLU A 32 14.80 1.33 -6.64
CA GLU A 32 15.36 0.47 -7.69
C GLU A 32 15.10 1.00 -9.11
N GLY A 33 14.66 2.25 -9.24
CA GLY A 33 15.04 3.15 -10.33
C GLY A 33 14.77 2.73 -11.78
N LYS A 34 13.88 1.77 -12.08
CA LYS A 34 13.72 1.32 -13.48
C LYS A 34 12.36 1.54 -14.14
N PHE A 35 11.26 1.81 -13.43
CA PHE A 35 9.96 1.89 -14.10
C PHE A 35 8.99 2.93 -13.53
N GLN A 36 8.52 3.82 -14.41
CA GLN A 36 7.39 4.73 -14.15
C GLN A 36 6.11 3.90 -13.93
N GLY A 37 5.42 4.11 -12.80
CA GLY A 37 4.16 3.42 -12.47
C GLY A 37 4.32 2.11 -11.69
N ALA A 38 5.43 1.94 -10.96
CA ALA A 38 5.50 0.98 -9.86
C ALA A 38 4.74 1.53 -8.64
N SER A 39 4.33 0.63 -7.72
CA SER A 39 3.86 1.00 -6.38
C SER A 39 4.95 1.75 -5.62
N ASP A 40 4.62 2.36 -4.49
CA ASP A 40 5.58 3.05 -3.62
C ASP A 40 6.19 2.08 -2.58
N LEU A 41 5.34 1.24 -1.98
CA LEU A 41 5.71 0.19 -1.03
C LEU A 41 5.06 -1.14 -1.42
N VAL A 42 5.73 -2.24 -1.10
CA VAL A 42 5.22 -3.59 -1.34
C VAL A 42 5.31 -4.40 -0.05
N LEU A 43 4.19 -5.00 0.35
CA LEU A 43 4.17 -6.06 1.34
C LEU A 43 4.17 -7.40 0.61
N VAL A 44 5.12 -8.24 0.99
CA VAL A 44 5.18 -9.65 0.58
C VAL A 44 5.12 -10.46 1.87
N GLU A 45 4.19 -11.40 1.93
CA GLU A 45 4.09 -12.35 3.04
C GLU A 45 4.19 -13.76 2.46
N ASP A 46 5.01 -14.61 3.08
CA ASP A 46 5.13 -16.01 2.69
C ASP A 46 3.86 -16.76 3.12
N GLY A 47 3.02 -17.19 2.16
CA GLY A 47 1.78 -17.93 2.44
C GLY A 47 0.63 -17.64 1.48
N GLU A 48 -0.60 -17.78 1.96
CA GLU A 48 -1.83 -17.49 1.17
C GLU A 48 -2.12 -15.99 1.03
N LEU A 49 -1.42 -15.12 1.78
CA LEU A 49 -1.61 -13.68 1.72
C LEU A 49 -0.91 -13.09 0.49
N LYS A 50 -1.75 -12.72 -0.46
CA LYS A 50 -1.42 -12.04 -1.70
C LYS A 50 -0.60 -10.78 -1.44
N ARG A 51 0.48 -10.62 -2.23
CA ARG A 51 1.25 -9.39 -2.38
C ARG A 51 0.35 -8.15 -2.35
N VAL A 52 0.69 -7.16 -1.54
CA VAL A 52 -0.01 -5.86 -1.50
C VAL A 52 0.88 -4.77 -2.06
N ASP A 53 0.36 -4.02 -3.03
CA ASP A 53 1.02 -2.91 -3.69
C ASP A 53 0.42 -1.59 -3.18
N PHE A 54 1.19 -0.86 -2.38
CA PHE A 54 0.77 0.39 -1.76
C PHE A 54 1.19 1.61 -2.58
N GLU A 55 0.24 2.51 -2.81
CA GLU A 55 0.46 3.90 -3.23
C GLU A 55 0.40 4.82 -2.01
N VAL A 56 1.46 5.57 -1.72
CA VAL A 56 1.57 6.41 -0.52
C VAL A 56 1.26 7.87 -0.85
N LYS A 57 0.27 8.44 -0.14
CA LYS A 57 -0.17 9.82 -0.31
C LYS A 57 -0.16 10.57 1.02
N ARG A 58 0.86 11.41 1.20
CA ARG A 58 0.91 12.39 2.29
C ARG A 58 0.48 13.77 1.77
N THR A 59 -0.78 14.12 1.98
CA THR A 59 -1.40 15.34 1.42
C THR A 59 -2.64 15.73 2.22
N GLU A 60 -2.96 17.03 2.28
CA GLU A 60 -4.13 17.55 2.99
C GLU A 60 -5.46 17.17 2.33
N SER A 61 -5.47 17.01 1.01
CA SER A 61 -6.67 16.67 0.24
C SER A 61 -6.56 15.30 -0.39
N PHE A 62 -7.60 14.48 -0.22
CA PHE A 62 -7.67 13.13 -0.79
C PHE A 62 -8.39 13.12 -2.14
N ARG A 63 -7.74 12.62 -3.18
CA ARG A 63 -8.29 12.52 -4.55
C ARG A 63 -8.53 11.05 -4.91
N ILE A 64 -9.60 10.48 -4.36
CA ILE A 64 -9.88 9.04 -4.38
C ILE A 64 -9.74 8.40 -5.77
N ASN A 65 -10.41 8.94 -6.80
CA ASN A 65 -10.41 8.33 -8.14
C ASN A 65 -9.02 8.34 -8.78
N GLN A 66 -8.25 9.43 -8.59
CA GLN A 66 -6.90 9.54 -9.11
C GLN A 66 -5.95 8.56 -8.42
N TYR A 67 -6.04 8.47 -7.09
CA TYR A 67 -5.14 7.62 -6.30
C TYR A 67 -5.48 6.14 -6.46
N LEU A 68 -6.75 5.77 -6.57
CA LEU A 68 -7.15 4.40 -6.86
C LEU A 68 -6.70 3.97 -8.25
N ALA A 69 -6.78 4.84 -9.25
CA ALA A 69 -6.28 4.56 -10.59
C ALA A 69 -4.76 4.31 -10.59
N GLN A 70 -3.99 5.10 -9.83
CA GLN A 70 -2.54 4.89 -9.66
C GLN A 70 -2.24 3.56 -8.98
N ALA A 71 -2.85 3.29 -7.82
CA ALA A 71 -2.66 2.04 -7.08
C ALA A 71 -3.04 0.81 -7.92
N THR A 72 -4.18 0.87 -8.62
CA THR A 72 -4.67 -0.23 -9.48
C THR A 72 -3.73 -0.48 -10.66
N ALA A 73 -3.22 0.58 -11.30
CA ALA A 73 -2.29 0.44 -12.41
C ALA A 73 -0.96 -0.22 -11.99
N ALA A 74 -0.45 0.13 -10.80
CA ALA A 74 0.73 -0.51 -10.23
C ALA A 74 0.48 -1.99 -9.92
N ALA A 75 -0.59 -2.29 -9.18
CA ALA A 75 -0.94 -3.64 -8.75
C ALA A 75 -1.24 -4.59 -9.92
N ASN A 76 -1.91 -4.12 -10.97
CA ASN A 76 -2.20 -4.92 -12.16
C ASN A 76 -0.93 -5.41 -12.89
N ARG A 77 0.18 -4.68 -12.79
CA ARG A 77 1.46 -5.08 -13.41
C ARG A 77 2.16 -6.19 -12.64
N SER A 78 2.00 -6.20 -11.32
CA SER A 78 2.65 -7.12 -10.40
C SER A 78 1.76 -8.29 -9.97
N GLY A 79 0.46 -8.24 -10.26
CA GLY A 79 -0.52 -9.20 -9.78
C GLY A 79 -0.86 -9.04 -8.28
N GLY A 80 -0.52 -7.89 -7.68
CA GLY A 80 -0.81 -7.61 -6.27
C GLY A 80 -2.19 -7.02 -6.02
N ILE A 81 -2.50 -6.76 -4.75
CA ILE A 81 -3.71 -6.07 -4.31
C ILE A 81 -3.42 -4.57 -4.20
N PRO A 82 -4.19 -3.70 -4.88
CA PRO A 82 -3.96 -2.27 -4.83
C PRO A 82 -4.46 -1.68 -3.51
N ARG A 83 -3.57 -0.95 -2.82
CA ARG A 83 -3.93 -0.18 -1.63
C ARG A 83 -3.37 1.24 -1.70
N ILE A 84 -4.07 2.18 -1.09
CA ILE A 84 -3.60 3.54 -0.86
C ILE A 84 -3.34 3.68 0.63
N LEU A 85 -2.14 4.13 0.99
CA LEU A 85 -1.83 4.62 2.33
C LEU A 85 -1.90 6.14 2.29
N TRP A 86 -2.95 6.69 2.87
CA TRP A 86 -3.14 8.14 2.92
C TRP A 86 -3.04 8.67 4.34
N ARG A 87 -2.42 9.84 4.46
CA ARG A 87 -2.59 10.69 5.64
C ARG A 87 -2.51 12.17 5.28
N ARG A 88 -3.23 12.99 6.06
CA ARG A 88 -3.00 14.44 6.16
C ARG A 88 -1.98 14.74 7.27
N ASN A 89 -1.56 16.00 7.41
CA ASN A 89 -0.66 16.38 8.50
C ASN A 89 -1.31 16.13 9.87
N GLN A 90 -0.48 15.64 10.81
CA GLN A 90 -0.86 15.36 12.20
C GLN A 90 -2.06 14.42 12.38
N ALA A 91 -2.33 13.57 11.40
CA ALA A 91 -3.37 12.56 11.46
C ALA A 91 -2.77 11.16 11.31
N ASP A 92 -3.57 10.16 11.70
CA ASP A 92 -3.24 8.76 11.51
C ASP A 92 -3.24 8.36 10.03
N TRP A 93 -2.57 7.24 9.75
CA TRP A 93 -2.58 6.61 8.44
C TRP A 93 -3.90 5.87 8.22
N VAL A 94 -4.46 6.03 7.02
CA VAL A 94 -5.65 5.30 6.56
C VAL A 94 -5.25 4.43 5.37
N SER A 95 -5.62 3.15 5.43
CA SER A 95 -5.53 2.23 4.29
C SER A 95 -6.85 2.19 3.55
N ILE A 96 -6.83 2.38 2.24
CA ILE A 96 -8.01 2.45 1.38
C ILE A 96 -7.79 1.53 0.17
N GLY A 97 -8.78 0.75 -0.21
CA GLY A 97 -8.75 -0.03 -1.45
C GLY A 97 -10.14 -0.51 -1.85
N TRP A 98 -10.20 -1.50 -2.74
CA TRP A 98 -11.48 -2.00 -3.21
C TRP A 98 -12.11 -2.98 -2.22
N LEU A 99 -13.41 -2.80 -1.99
CA LEU A 99 -14.18 -3.68 -1.11
C LEU A 99 -14.08 -5.15 -1.51
N LYS A 100 -14.06 -5.45 -2.82
CA LYS A 100 -13.93 -6.84 -3.32
C LYS A 100 -12.64 -7.53 -2.83
N ASP A 101 -11.56 -6.76 -2.69
CA ASP A 101 -10.27 -7.29 -2.25
C ASP A 101 -10.27 -7.46 -0.72
N ASP A 102 -11.02 -6.61 0.01
CA ASP A 102 -11.24 -6.75 1.46
C ASP A 102 -12.15 -7.91 1.85
N GLN A 103 -13.10 -8.30 0.98
CA GLN A 103 -14.02 -9.40 1.27
C GLN A 103 -13.27 -10.73 1.48
N GLU A 104 -12.19 -10.96 0.73
CA GLU A 104 -11.37 -12.17 0.89
C GLU A 104 -10.65 -12.17 2.24
N TYR A 105 -10.05 -11.05 2.64
CA TYR A 105 -9.42 -10.90 3.95
C TYR A 105 -10.43 -11.03 5.10
N ALA A 106 -11.59 -10.39 4.99
CA ALA A 106 -12.65 -10.49 5.98
C ALA A 106 -13.10 -11.95 6.19
N ARG A 107 -13.24 -12.72 5.10
CA ARG A 107 -13.55 -14.15 5.18
C ARG A 107 -12.43 -14.94 5.86
N ALA A 108 -11.17 -14.65 5.58
CA ALA A 108 -10.04 -15.32 6.20
C ALA A 108 -9.99 -15.07 7.72
N ILE A 109 -10.16 -13.82 8.15
CA ILE A 109 -10.22 -13.44 9.57
C ILE A 109 -11.34 -14.19 10.30
N LEU A 110 -12.55 -14.17 9.71
CA LEU A 110 -13.72 -14.85 10.31
C LEU A 110 -13.53 -16.38 10.39
N ARG A 111 -12.86 -16.99 9.40
CA ARG A 111 -12.57 -18.43 9.41
C ARG A 111 -11.54 -18.80 10.48
N GLY A 112 -10.46 -18.04 10.62
CA GLY A 112 -9.43 -18.26 11.63
C GLY A 112 -9.94 -18.06 13.06
N ALA A 113 -10.87 -17.12 13.26
CA ALA A 113 -11.55 -16.91 14.55
C ALA A 113 -12.48 -18.09 14.92
N CYS A 114 -13.12 -18.73 13.95
CA CYS A 114 -13.99 -19.90 14.20
C CYS A 114 -13.22 -21.20 14.45
N SER A 115 -11.94 -21.29 14.10
CA SER A 115 -11.11 -22.48 14.36
C SER A 115 -10.40 -22.45 15.72
N ALA A 116 -10.51 -21.36 16.47
CA ALA A 116 -9.92 -21.16 17.79
C ALA A 116 -10.93 -21.26 18.95
N SER A 117 -12.16 -21.72 18.66
CA SER A 117 -13.26 -21.92 19.62
C SER A 117 -13.57 -23.39 19.85
#